data_AF-A0A2E3REG8-F1
#
_entry.id   AF-A0A2E3REG8-F1
#
_cell.length_a   1.000
_cell.length_b   1.000
_cell.length_c   1.000
_cell.angle_alpha   90.00
_cell.angle_beta   90.00
_cell.angle_gamma   90.00
#
_symmetry.space_group_name_H-M   'P 1'
#
loop_
_entity.id
_entity.type
_entity.pdbx_description
1 polymer ?
#
loop_
_entity_poly.entity_id
_entity_poly.type
_entity_poly.pdbx_seq_one_letter_code
_entity_poly.pdbx_strand_id
1 'polypeptide(L)'
;MQPFLTASWKQTFRRRLKSWYARQARDLPWRRTHDPYRIWVSEIMLQQTQVKTVIPYYERFCKAFPTLRDLAEASEAEVLQLWEGLGYYRRGRQLHAAAIQVQADLGGVLPNSRKELQRLPGIGRYTAAAILSFAFDQAEPILEANTIRLLARLAALRSDVSTSHSQKTLWSLSENLIPRKHTGQFNQALMDLGSLVCTPKSPSCEVCPVADLCLARQKNLTADIPVMRSRQTLEKIREALVVICRKQRFLIRQCGPNERWSGLWDFPRMRLDQKKPSAVAAQIVDGVRDLTGYTVAPGNRIKTLTHGVTRYHITLECYAATIASSRRKQGDRTPHRWVRAGDLSGVPLSVTGRKIARHLAAHPGLET
;
A
#
# COMPACT_ATOMS: atom_id res chain seq x y z
N MET A 1 27.17 13.59 -17.40
CA MET A 1 27.29 14.66 -16.38
C MET A 1 26.14 15.63 -16.54
N GLN A 2 25.54 16.11 -15.46
CA GLN A 2 24.44 17.09 -15.52
C GLN A 2 25.01 18.51 -15.37
N PRO A 3 25.10 19.30 -16.45
CA PRO A 3 25.89 20.53 -16.48
C PRO A 3 25.36 21.64 -15.55
N PHE A 4 24.08 21.58 -15.15
CA PHE A 4 23.49 22.60 -14.28
C PHE A 4 23.79 22.42 -12.78
N LEU A 5 24.28 21.25 -12.34
CA LEU A 5 24.55 20.96 -10.92
C LEU A 5 25.92 21.48 -10.44
N THR A 6 26.19 22.76 -10.66
CA THR A 6 27.39 23.42 -10.15
C THR A 6 27.43 23.42 -8.61
N ALA A 7 28.60 23.66 -8.02
CA ALA A 7 28.74 23.76 -6.57
C ALA A 7 27.84 24.87 -5.98
N SER A 8 27.79 26.03 -6.64
CA SER A 8 26.95 27.18 -6.24
C SER A 8 25.45 26.87 -6.35
N TRP A 9 25.03 26.16 -7.40
CA TRP A 9 23.65 25.69 -7.54
C TRP A 9 23.27 24.78 -6.38
N LYS A 10 24.10 23.77 -6.07
CA LYS A 10 23.85 22.82 -4.98
C LYS A 10 23.78 23.49 -3.62
N GLN A 11 24.69 24.42 -3.34
CA GLN A 11 24.70 25.18 -2.09
C GLN A 11 23.44 26.03 -1.94
N THR A 12 23.05 26.73 -3.01
CA THR A 12 21.83 27.57 -3.02
C THR A 12 20.58 26.72 -2.83
N PHE A 13 20.46 25.61 -3.56
CA PHE A 13 19.35 24.68 -3.44
C PHE A 13 19.19 24.17 -2.00
N ARG A 14 20.28 23.63 -1.41
CA ARG A 14 20.27 23.10 -0.04
C ARG A 14 19.88 24.17 0.99
N ARG A 15 20.45 25.37 0.88
CA ARG A 15 20.16 26.48 1.80
C ARG A 15 18.69 26.89 1.74
N ARG A 16 18.15 27.09 0.55
CA ARG A 16 16.75 27.53 0.36
C ARG A 16 15.76 26.45 0.75
N LEU A 17 16.03 25.19 0.40
CA LEU A 17 15.21 24.07 0.82
C LEU A 17 15.17 23.94 2.35
N LYS A 18 16.33 24.02 3.02
CA LYS A 18 16.42 23.99 4.48
C LYS A 18 15.63 25.14 5.13
N SER A 19 15.80 26.36 4.64
CA SER A 19 15.09 27.56 5.17
C SER A 19 13.58 27.49 4.96
N TRP A 20 13.13 26.96 3.82
CA TRP A 20 11.72 26.69 3.58
C TRP A 20 11.19 25.61 4.53
N TYR A 21 11.90 24.49 4.66
CA TYR A 21 11.47 23.38 5.50
C TYR A 21 11.37 23.77 6.98
N ALA A 22 12.29 24.58 7.50
CA ALA A 22 12.22 25.07 8.87
C ALA A 22 10.91 25.80 9.21
N ARG A 23 10.22 26.37 8.21
CA ARG A 23 8.94 27.08 8.38
C ARG A 23 7.71 26.28 7.96
N GLN A 24 7.90 25.24 7.15
CA GLN A 24 6.82 24.52 6.45
C GLN A 24 6.80 23.02 6.76
N ALA A 25 7.74 22.54 7.58
CA ALA A 25 7.81 21.13 7.97
C ALA A 25 6.49 20.69 8.59
N ARG A 26 5.95 19.60 8.07
CA ARG A 26 4.76 18.98 8.64
C ARG A 26 5.12 18.25 9.93
N ASP A 27 4.32 18.51 10.95
CA ASP A 27 4.34 17.74 12.18
C ASP A 27 3.61 16.41 11.96
N LEU A 28 4.38 15.31 11.92
CA LEU A 28 3.89 13.96 11.65
C LEU A 28 4.38 13.02 12.75
N PRO A 29 3.58 12.04 13.23
CA PRO A 29 3.95 11.18 14.35
C PRO A 29 5.33 10.51 14.19
N TRP A 30 5.62 9.98 13.00
CA TRP A 30 6.88 9.32 12.68
C TRP A 30 8.08 10.25 12.47
N ARG A 31 7.87 11.57 12.49
CA ARG A 31 8.97 12.58 12.46
C ARG A 31 9.36 13.08 13.84
N ARG A 32 8.62 12.71 14.89
CA ARG A 32 8.91 13.05 16.29
C ARG A 32 9.85 12.04 16.97
N THR A 33 10.43 11.13 16.20
CA THR A 33 11.27 10.04 16.71
C THR A 33 12.42 9.76 15.75
N HIS A 34 13.51 9.21 16.30
CA HIS A 34 14.63 8.64 15.54
C HIS A 34 14.68 7.11 15.65
N ASP A 35 13.65 6.49 16.22
CA ASP A 35 13.56 5.03 16.32
C ASP A 35 13.46 4.40 14.91
N PRO A 36 14.46 3.58 14.49
CA PRO A 36 14.46 2.93 13.19
C PRO A 36 13.23 2.05 12.94
N TYR A 37 12.70 1.38 13.97
CA TYR A 37 11.52 0.53 13.84
C TYR A 37 10.28 1.35 13.50
N ARG A 38 10.03 2.42 14.27
CA ARG A 38 8.91 3.34 14.04
C ARG A 38 8.99 4.03 12.69
N ILE A 39 10.17 4.47 12.27
CA ILE A 39 10.39 5.05 10.95
C ILE A 39 10.10 4.00 9.88
N TRP A 40 10.65 2.80 9.99
CA TRP A 40 10.41 1.72 9.05
C TRP A 40 8.92 1.40 8.87
N VAL A 41 8.17 1.28 9.96
CA VAL A 41 6.71 1.06 9.92
C VAL A 41 6.02 2.16 9.10
N SER A 42 6.32 3.44 9.37
CA SER A 42 5.72 4.55 8.61
C SER A 42 6.08 4.50 7.13
N GLU A 43 7.33 4.19 6.79
CA GLU A 43 7.79 4.17 5.40
C GLU A 43 7.11 3.04 4.61
N ILE A 44 6.89 1.87 5.23
CA ILE A 44 6.11 0.81 4.61
C ILE A 44 4.65 1.25 4.44
N MET A 45 4.04 1.87 5.45
CA MET A 45 2.65 2.34 5.37
C MET A 45 2.44 3.43 4.31
N LEU A 46 3.41 4.33 4.11
CA LEU A 46 3.35 5.43 3.15
C LEU A 46 3.49 5.00 1.68
N GLN A 47 3.94 3.76 1.42
CA GLN A 47 4.00 3.24 0.05
C GLN A 47 2.60 3.27 -0.60
N GLN A 48 2.44 4.09 -1.64
CA GLN A 48 1.18 4.23 -2.38
C GLN A 48 -0.04 4.58 -1.50
N THR A 49 0.18 5.20 -0.35
CA THR A 49 -0.88 5.58 0.60
C THR A 49 -0.68 7.03 1.02
N GLN A 50 -1.76 7.81 1.10
CA GLN A 50 -1.67 9.22 1.46
C GLN A 50 -1.36 9.40 2.95
N VAL A 51 -0.56 10.43 3.29
CA VAL A 51 -0.16 10.76 4.66
C VAL A 51 -1.37 10.82 5.61
N LYS A 52 -2.43 11.55 5.24
CA LYS A 52 -3.64 11.69 6.07
C LYS A 52 -4.31 10.35 6.40
N THR A 53 -4.21 9.38 5.49
CA THR A 53 -4.75 8.04 5.68
C THR A 53 -3.85 7.23 6.61
N VAL A 54 -2.52 7.40 6.51
CA VAL A 54 -1.55 6.64 7.31
C VAL A 54 -1.55 7.03 8.79
N ILE A 55 -1.72 8.31 9.12
CA ILE A 55 -1.64 8.81 10.52
C ILE A 55 -2.40 7.93 11.52
N PRO A 56 -3.72 7.71 11.39
CA PRO A 56 -4.46 6.93 12.38
C PRO A 56 -4.10 5.44 12.36
N TYR A 57 -3.58 4.90 11.26
CA TYR A 57 -3.12 3.51 11.21
C TYR A 57 -1.78 3.34 11.91
N TYR A 58 -0.84 4.26 11.66
CA TYR A 58 0.45 4.29 12.32
C TYR A 58 0.30 4.37 13.84
N GLU A 59 -0.53 5.28 14.33
CA GLU A 59 -0.75 5.45 15.78
C GLU A 59 -1.32 4.20 16.43
N ARG A 60 -2.36 3.57 15.85
CA ARG A 60 -2.92 2.33 16.39
C ARG A 60 -1.93 1.16 16.29
N PHE A 61 -1.19 1.07 15.20
CA PHE A 61 -0.23 -0.01 14.97
C PHE A 61 0.94 0.07 15.95
N CYS A 62 1.56 1.24 16.10
CA CYS A 62 2.65 1.45 17.07
C CYS A 62 2.16 1.43 18.52
N LYS A 63 0.87 1.60 18.78
CA LYS A 63 0.29 1.37 20.11
C LYS A 63 0.16 -0.13 20.40
N ALA A 64 -0.29 -0.92 19.43
CA ALA A 64 -0.46 -2.36 19.57
C ALA A 64 0.87 -3.12 19.54
N PHE A 65 1.83 -2.64 18.73
CA PHE A 65 3.19 -3.16 18.61
C PHE A 65 4.19 -2.02 18.91
N PRO A 66 4.47 -1.73 20.20
CA PRO A 66 5.38 -0.65 20.58
C PRO A 66 6.82 -0.84 20.11
N THR A 67 7.27 -2.10 20.01
CA THR A 67 8.64 -2.48 19.62
C THR A 67 8.66 -3.44 18.44
N LEU A 68 9.85 -3.60 17.83
CA LEU A 68 10.08 -4.59 16.79
C LEU A 68 9.78 -6.02 17.29
N ARG A 69 10.14 -6.31 18.55
CA ARG A 69 9.88 -7.60 19.18
C ARG A 69 8.39 -7.89 19.27
N ASP A 70 7.59 -6.93 19.73
CA ASP A 70 6.13 -7.09 19.82
C ASP A 70 5.52 -7.40 18.44
N LEU A 71 6.03 -6.75 17.38
CA LEU A 71 5.60 -7.05 16.02
C LEU A 71 6.04 -8.46 15.58
N ALA A 72 7.25 -8.89 15.92
CA ALA A 72 7.79 -10.19 15.54
C ALA A 72 7.11 -11.37 16.26
N GLU A 73 6.63 -11.16 17.48
CA GLU A 73 5.93 -12.17 18.29
C GLU A 73 4.42 -12.24 17.97
N ALA A 74 3.87 -11.24 17.29
CA ALA A 74 2.46 -11.20 16.90
C ALA A 74 2.11 -12.28 15.86
N SER A 75 0.85 -12.70 15.84
CA SER A 75 0.36 -13.54 14.74
C SER A 75 0.16 -12.71 13.46
N GLU A 76 0.30 -13.34 12.29
CA GLU A 76 -0.01 -12.67 11.02
C GLU A 76 -1.45 -12.13 11.00
N ALA A 77 -2.39 -12.83 11.64
CA ALA A 77 -3.79 -12.41 11.70
C ALA A 77 -3.97 -11.06 12.43
N GLU A 78 -3.29 -10.86 13.57
CA GLU A 78 -3.32 -9.61 14.32
C GLU A 78 -2.70 -8.45 13.52
N VAL A 79 -1.57 -8.70 12.86
CA VAL A 79 -0.93 -7.70 11.98
C VAL A 79 -1.87 -7.30 10.85
N LEU A 80 -2.49 -8.26 10.17
CA LEU A 80 -3.40 -8.00 9.06
C LEU A 80 -4.70 -7.33 9.50
N GLN A 81 -5.17 -7.57 10.72
CA GLN A 81 -6.33 -6.89 11.29
C GLN A 81 -6.04 -5.40 11.50
N LEU A 82 -4.86 -5.05 12.03
CA LEU A 82 -4.45 -3.65 12.20
C LEU A 82 -4.13 -2.97 10.85
N TRP A 83 -3.73 -3.74 9.84
CA TRP A 83 -3.49 -3.28 8.48
C TRP A 83 -4.78 -3.11 7.65
N GLU A 84 -5.91 -3.63 8.13
CA GLU A 84 -7.14 -3.72 7.34
C GLU A 84 -7.65 -2.36 6.90
N GLY A 85 -7.80 -2.18 5.58
CA GLY A 85 -8.24 -0.93 4.98
C GLY A 85 -7.11 -0.04 4.43
N LEU A 86 -5.85 -0.30 4.80
CA LEU A 86 -4.69 0.43 4.26
C LEU A 86 -4.33 -0.01 2.82
N GLY A 87 -4.80 -1.18 2.40
CA GLY A 87 -4.53 -1.75 1.08
C GLY A 87 -3.10 -2.29 0.92
N TYR A 88 -2.84 -2.97 -0.21
CA TYR A 88 -1.54 -3.61 -0.49
C TYR A 88 -1.02 -4.47 0.69
N TYR A 89 -1.84 -5.42 1.17
CA TYR A 89 -1.58 -6.25 2.35
C TYR A 89 -0.27 -7.05 2.32
N ARG A 90 0.29 -7.28 1.13
CA ARG A 90 1.64 -7.83 0.98
C ARG A 90 2.69 -7.00 1.76
N ARG A 91 2.50 -5.68 1.88
CA ARG A 91 3.36 -4.80 2.67
C ARG A 91 3.35 -5.16 4.16
N GLY A 92 2.16 -5.33 4.75
CA GLY A 92 2.02 -5.75 6.15
C GLY A 92 2.64 -7.12 6.41
N ARG A 93 2.44 -8.08 5.50
CA ARG A 93 3.09 -9.41 5.60
C ARG A 93 4.61 -9.35 5.47
N GLN A 94 5.12 -8.58 4.51
CA GLN A 94 6.57 -8.44 4.33
C GLN A 94 7.21 -7.72 5.52
N LEU A 95 6.57 -6.67 6.05
CA LEU A 95 6.98 -6.01 7.29
C LEU A 95 7.04 -7.01 8.45
N HIS A 96 6.01 -7.83 8.64
CA HIS A 96 5.98 -8.86 9.67
C HIS A 96 7.07 -9.93 9.50
N ALA A 97 7.19 -10.50 8.30
CA ALA A 97 8.21 -11.49 7.98
C ALA A 97 9.63 -10.94 8.18
N ALA A 98 9.87 -9.68 7.80
CA ALA A 98 11.13 -9.01 8.06
C ALA A 98 11.36 -8.76 9.56
N ALA A 99 10.33 -8.43 10.34
CA ALA A 99 10.46 -8.24 11.78
C ALA A 99 10.84 -9.55 12.49
N ILE A 100 10.20 -10.66 12.12
CA ILE A 100 10.56 -12.02 12.57
C ILE A 100 12.02 -12.31 12.24
N GLN A 101 12.45 -12.04 11.00
CA GLN A 101 13.82 -12.28 10.57
C GLN A 101 14.82 -11.42 11.36
N VAL A 102 14.55 -10.13 11.56
CA VAL A 102 15.42 -9.24 12.35
C VAL A 102 15.49 -9.69 13.82
N GLN A 103 14.38 -10.16 14.39
CA GLN A 103 14.35 -10.67 15.74
C GLN A 103 15.21 -11.93 15.88
N ALA A 104 15.08 -12.87 14.95
CA ALA A 104 15.79 -14.15 14.98
C ALA A 104 17.28 -14.01 14.64
N ASP A 105 17.60 -13.32 13.54
CA ASP A 105 18.95 -13.31 12.97
C ASP A 105 19.83 -12.18 13.53
N LEU A 106 19.21 -11.07 13.97
CA LEU A 106 19.90 -9.82 14.33
C LEU A 106 19.59 -9.34 15.76
N GLY A 107 18.99 -10.20 16.59
CA GLY A 107 18.69 -9.89 17.99
C GLY A 107 17.70 -8.72 18.18
N GLY A 108 16.85 -8.47 17.19
CA GLY A 108 15.84 -7.40 17.23
C GLY A 108 16.38 -6.01 16.87
N VAL A 109 17.62 -5.90 16.41
CA VAL A 109 18.25 -4.63 16.02
C VAL A 109 18.24 -4.49 14.50
N LEU A 110 17.64 -3.42 13.98
CA LEU A 110 17.70 -3.11 12.56
C LEU A 110 19.14 -2.78 12.13
N PRO A 111 19.64 -3.36 11.03
CA PRO A 111 20.99 -3.13 10.58
C PRO A 111 21.16 -1.68 10.07
N ASN A 112 22.34 -1.10 10.33
CA ASN A 112 22.70 0.26 9.89
C ASN A 112 23.42 0.27 8.52
N SER A 113 23.21 -0.79 7.71
CA SER A 113 23.82 -0.97 6.39
C SER A 113 22.74 -1.12 5.32
N ARG A 114 22.86 -0.34 4.22
CA ARG A 114 21.92 -0.42 3.10
C ARG A 114 21.87 -1.82 2.49
N LYS A 115 23.02 -2.49 2.40
CA LYS A 115 23.12 -3.84 1.82
C LYS A 115 22.36 -4.85 2.67
N GLU A 116 22.43 -4.75 3.98
CA GLU A 116 21.75 -5.64 4.92
C GLU A 116 20.25 -5.36 4.99
N LEU A 117 19.86 -4.09 5.08
CA LEU A 117 18.45 -3.70 5.05
C LEU A 117 17.75 -4.20 3.78
N GLN A 118 18.39 -4.10 2.61
CA GLN A 118 17.80 -4.56 1.34
C GLN A 118 17.66 -6.08 1.22
N ARG A 119 18.26 -6.87 2.11
CA ARG A 119 18.04 -8.33 2.16
C ARG A 119 16.72 -8.67 2.85
N LEU A 120 16.16 -7.75 3.64
CA LEU A 120 14.92 -7.97 4.37
C LEU A 120 13.70 -7.89 3.44
N PRO A 121 12.68 -8.74 3.65
CA PRO A 121 11.45 -8.71 2.86
C PRO A 121 10.79 -7.32 2.82
N GLY A 122 10.48 -6.85 1.61
CA GLY A 122 9.75 -5.58 1.41
C GLY A 122 10.60 -4.31 1.60
N ILE A 123 11.89 -4.43 1.90
CA ILE A 123 12.80 -3.29 1.99
C ILE A 123 13.57 -3.15 0.67
N GLY A 124 13.13 -2.21 -0.16
CA GLY A 124 13.85 -1.82 -1.38
C GLY A 124 14.86 -0.70 -1.12
N ARG A 125 15.56 -0.27 -2.18
CA ARG A 125 16.56 0.82 -2.15
C ARG A 125 16.06 2.10 -1.47
N TYR A 126 14.85 2.54 -1.81
CA TYR A 126 14.22 3.72 -1.20
C TYR A 126 14.05 3.52 0.31
N THR A 127 13.38 2.44 0.74
CA THR A 127 13.07 2.19 2.14
C THR A 127 14.33 2.06 2.99
N ALA A 128 15.36 1.37 2.49
CA ALA A 128 16.65 1.27 3.16
C ALA A 128 17.29 2.66 3.35
N ALA A 129 17.36 3.48 2.30
CA ALA A 129 17.91 4.82 2.39
C ALA A 129 17.09 5.76 3.28
N ALA A 130 15.76 5.61 3.29
CA ALA A 130 14.87 6.35 4.17
C ALA A 130 15.13 6.01 5.64
N ILE A 131 15.20 4.72 6.01
CA ILE A 131 15.56 4.30 7.38
C ILE A 131 16.91 4.86 7.78
N LEU A 132 17.94 4.67 6.94
CA LEU A 132 19.30 5.10 7.24
C LEU A 132 19.44 6.61 7.38
N SER A 133 18.79 7.39 6.51
CA SER A 133 18.86 8.85 6.58
C SER A 133 17.98 9.43 7.70
N PHE A 134 16.80 8.87 7.98
CA PHE A 134 15.90 9.45 8.99
C PHE A 134 16.27 9.04 10.42
N ALA A 135 16.66 7.79 10.63
CA ALA A 135 16.98 7.28 11.96
C ALA A 135 18.46 7.51 12.33
N PHE A 136 19.38 7.37 11.37
CA PHE A 136 20.82 7.39 11.63
C PHE A 136 21.55 8.58 10.98
N ASP A 137 20.83 9.48 10.31
CA ASP A 137 21.36 10.64 9.56
C ASP A 137 22.49 10.30 8.55
N GLN A 138 22.52 9.06 8.07
CA GLN A 138 23.51 8.66 7.06
C GLN A 138 23.28 9.40 5.73
N ALA A 139 24.36 9.65 5.00
CA ALA A 139 24.36 10.32 3.71
C ALA A 139 23.78 9.43 2.59
N GLU A 140 22.50 9.16 2.70
CA GLU A 140 21.74 8.20 1.92
C GLU A 140 20.69 8.95 1.07
N PRO A 141 20.78 8.88 -0.28
CA PRO A 141 19.82 9.54 -1.15
C PRO A 141 18.51 8.76 -1.18
N ILE A 142 17.39 9.48 -1.28
CA ILE A 142 16.08 8.87 -1.52
C ILE A 142 15.56 9.17 -2.93
N LEU A 143 14.68 8.29 -3.41
CA LEU A 143 13.92 8.52 -4.63
C LEU A 143 12.56 7.81 -4.52
N GLU A 144 11.48 8.59 -4.48
CA GLU A 144 10.09 8.15 -4.42
C GLU A 144 9.22 9.00 -5.37
N ALA A 145 7.92 8.75 -5.46
CA ALA A 145 7.06 9.36 -6.46
C ALA A 145 7.08 10.91 -6.48
N ASN A 146 7.16 11.58 -5.32
CA ASN A 146 7.23 13.04 -5.27
C ASN A 146 8.62 13.56 -5.63
N THR A 147 9.69 12.94 -5.13
CA THR A 147 11.07 13.33 -5.45
C THR A 147 11.43 13.00 -6.90
N ILE A 148 10.90 11.92 -7.50
CA ILE A 148 11.01 11.65 -8.95
C ILE A 148 10.47 12.82 -9.77
N ARG A 149 9.24 13.26 -9.48
CA ARG A 149 8.63 14.40 -10.18
C ARG A 149 9.42 15.68 -9.97
N LEU A 150 9.81 15.97 -8.74
CA LEU A 150 10.57 17.16 -8.39
C LEU A 150 11.92 17.18 -9.13
N LEU A 151 12.70 16.11 -9.05
CA LEU A 151 14.01 16.00 -9.69
C LEU A 151 13.90 16.00 -11.23
N ALA A 152 12.89 15.34 -11.79
CA ALA A 152 12.63 15.39 -13.22
C ALA A 152 12.34 16.82 -13.69
N ARG A 153 11.54 17.59 -12.95
CA ARG A 153 11.27 19.02 -13.26
C ARG A 153 12.50 19.90 -13.08
N LEU A 154 13.26 19.72 -11.99
CA LEU A 154 14.50 20.47 -11.77
C LEU A 154 15.50 20.27 -12.93
N ALA A 155 15.59 19.05 -13.46
CA ALA A 155 16.47 18.70 -14.57
C ALA A 155 15.86 18.89 -15.98
N ALA A 156 14.59 19.31 -16.08
CA ALA A 156 13.82 19.30 -17.33
C ALA A 156 13.89 17.94 -18.10
N LEU A 157 13.82 16.83 -17.37
CA LEU A 157 13.89 15.48 -17.91
C LEU A 157 12.61 15.12 -18.68
N ARG A 158 12.71 15.00 -20.01
CA ARG A 158 11.58 14.69 -20.91
C ARG A 158 11.44 13.21 -21.26
N SER A 159 12.39 12.36 -20.85
CA SER A 159 12.28 10.91 -21.03
C SER A 159 11.30 10.30 -20.03
N ASP A 160 10.67 9.19 -20.41
CA ASP A 160 9.77 8.44 -19.52
C ASP A 160 10.51 8.05 -18.24
N VAL A 161 10.02 8.53 -17.09
CA VAL A 161 10.65 8.32 -15.79
C VAL A 161 10.59 6.87 -15.32
N SER A 162 9.77 6.02 -15.94
CA SER A 162 9.70 4.59 -15.64
C SER A 162 10.84 3.77 -16.26
N THR A 163 11.57 4.32 -17.23
CA THR A 163 12.68 3.61 -17.88
C THR A 163 13.89 3.46 -16.96
N SER A 164 14.64 2.36 -17.11
CA SER A 164 15.88 2.12 -16.36
C SER A 164 16.90 3.24 -16.53
N HIS A 165 16.96 3.87 -17.72
CA HIS A 165 17.86 4.99 -17.99
C HIS A 165 17.46 6.25 -17.20
N SER A 166 16.18 6.65 -17.23
CA SER A 166 15.68 7.78 -16.44
C SER A 166 15.85 7.52 -14.94
N GLN A 167 15.58 6.30 -14.47
CA GLN A 167 15.79 5.93 -13.07
C GLN A 167 17.25 6.08 -12.63
N LYS A 168 18.23 5.60 -13.43
CA LYS A 168 19.66 5.81 -13.17
C LYS A 168 20.01 7.31 -13.10
N THR A 169 19.46 8.10 -14.02
CA THR A 169 19.67 9.55 -14.07
C THR A 169 19.13 10.26 -12.81
N LEU A 170 17.92 9.91 -12.39
CA LEU A 170 17.27 10.50 -11.20
C LEU A 170 17.93 10.07 -9.88
N TRP A 171 18.42 8.83 -9.80
CA TRP A 171 19.22 8.39 -8.67
C TRP A 171 20.54 9.15 -8.57
N SER A 172 21.25 9.31 -9.70
CA SER A 172 22.48 10.10 -9.75
C SER A 172 22.23 11.57 -9.37
N LEU A 173 21.09 12.14 -9.76
CA LEU A 173 20.65 13.45 -9.32
C LEU A 173 20.52 13.53 -7.80
N SER A 174 19.77 12.60 -7.21
CA SER A 174 19.56 12.55 -5.76
C SER A 174 20.89 12.43 -5.01
N GLU A 175 21.77 11.51 -5.45
CA GLU A 175 23.13 11.31 -4.93
C GLU A 175 24.00 12.58 -4.97
N ASN A 176 23.90 13.39 -6.03
CA ASN A 176 24.67 14.63 -6.13
C ASN A 176 24.12 15.76 -5.27
N LEU A 177 22.86 15.67 -4.82
CA LEU A 177 22.17 16.70 -4.07
C LEU A 177 22.27 16.55 -2.56
N ILE A 178 22.41 15.33 -2.03
CA ILE A 178 22.44 15.12 -0.57
C ILE A 178 23.60 15.87 0.11
N PRO A 179 23.36 16.51 1.27
CA PRO A 179 24.43 17.03 2.12
C PRO A 179 25.18 15.91 2.83
N ARG A 180 26.32 16.21 3.45
CA ARG A 180 27.07 15.25 4.30
C ARG A 180 26.47 15.08 5.71
N LYS A 181 25.69 16.05 6.18
CA LYS A 181 25.06 16.10 7.51
C LYS A 181 23.62 16.58 7.36
N HIS A 182 22.75 16.20 8.28
CA HIS A 182 21.32 16.49 8.25
C HIS A 182 20.64 15.98 6.97
N THR A 183 21.11 14.83 6.48
CA THR A 183 20.58 14.18 5.29
C THR A 183 19.13 13.77 5.50
N GLY A 184 18.79 13.28 6.70
CA GLY A 184 17.41 12.94 7.01
C GLY A 184 16.45 14.12 6.87
N GLN A 185 16.81 15.26 7.45
CA GLN A 185 16.05 16.50 7.33
C GLN A 185 15.97 16.97 5.87
N PHE A 186 17.07 16.91 5.12
CA PHE A 186 17.11 17.27 3.70
C PHE A 186 16.18 16.40 2.85
N ASN A 187 16.21 15.09 3.06
CA ASN A 187 15.37 14.13 2.36
C ASN A 187 13.88 14.37 2.68
N GLN A 188 13.52 14.59 3.95
CA GLN A 188 12.16 14.95 4.32
C GLN A 188 11.71 16.27 3.70
N ALA A 189 12.58 17.28 3.64
CA ALA A 189 12.30 18.54 2.97
C ALA A 189 12.06 18.37 1.47
N LEU A 190 12.83 17.49 0.82
CA LEU A 190 12.68 17.18 -0.61
C LEU A 190 11.32 16.52 -0.89
N MET A 191 10.90 15.58 -0.03
CA MET A 191 9.58 14.96 -0.10
C MET A 191 8.44 15.97 0.13
N ASP A 192 8.57 16.83 1.14
CA ASP A 192 7.57 17.84 1.45
C ASP A 192 7.45 18.88 0.35
N LEU A 193 8.56 19.33 -0.23
CA LEU A 193 8.54 20.24 -1.38
C LEU A 193 7.84 19.59 -2.57
N GLY A 194 8.14 18.32 -2.84
CA GLY A 194 7.46 17.54 -3.87
C GLY A 194 5.96 17.38 -3.61
N SER A 195 5.56 17.16 -2.36
CA SER A 195 4.17 16.89 -1.98
C SER A 195 3.30 18.13 -1.83
N LEU A 196 3.85 19.25 -1.35
CA LEU A 196 3.09 20.44 -0.96
C LEU A 196 3.13 21.55 -2.01
N VAL A 197 4.22 21.65 -2.76
CA VAL A 197 4.45 22.77 -3.70
C VAL A 197 4.54 22.25 -5.13
N CYS A 198 5.45 21.32 -5.39
CA CYS A 198 5.68 20.75 -6.72
C CYS A 198 4.68 19.61 -6.98
N THR A 199 3.39 19.88 -6.84
CA THR A 199 2.30 18.90 -6.97
C THR A 199 2.15 18.37 -8.40
N PRO A 200 1.50 17.20 -8.62
CA PRO A 200 1.33 16.64 -9.96
C PRO A 200 0.60 17.57 -10.93
N LYS A 201 -0.50 18.18 -10.47
CA LYS A 201 -1.32 19.13 -11.24
C LYS A 201 -1.22 20.51 -10.60
N SER A 202 -1.05 21.53 -11.43
CA SER A 202 -0.97 22.94 -11.01
C SER A 202 0.03 23.18 -9.86
N PRO A 203 1.33 22.89 -10.06
CA PRO A 203 2.34 23.14 -9.03
C PRO A 203 2.42 24.63 -8.70
N SER A 204 2.60 24.95 -7.42
CA SER A 204 2.67 26.32 -6.90
C SER A 204 4.05 26.94 -7.14
N CYS A 205 4.46 27.06 -8.40
CA CYS A 205 5.79 27.52 -8.81
C CYS A 205 6.11 28.95 -8.35
N GLU A 206 5.10 29.82 -8.24
CA GLU A 206 5.20 31.19 -7.70
C GLU A 206 5.82 31.24 -6.31
N VAL A 207 5.45 30.30 -5.44
CA VAL A 207 5.88 30.25 -4.02
C VAL A 207 6.96 29.20 -3.78
N CYS A 208 7.48 28.57 -4.83
CA CYS A 208 8.47 27.51 -4.69
C CYS A 208 9.85 28.12 -4.32
N PRO A 209 10.51 27.65 -3.24
CA PRO A 209 11.76 28.24 -2.75
C PRO A 209 12.94 28.08 -3.71
N VAL A 210 12.81 27.20 -4.70
CA VAL A 210 13.86 26.84 -5.67
C VAL A 210 13.38 27.02 -7.12
N ALA A 211 12.40 27.91 -7.32
CA ALA A 211 11.72 28.07 -8.59
C ALA A 211 12.64 28.61 -9.71
N ASP A 212 13.53 29.55 -9.40
CA ASP A 212 14.58 30.08 -10.29
C ASP A 212 15.65 29.04 -10.66
N LEU A 213 15.86 28.03 -9.81
CA LEU A 213 16.78 26.90 -10.05
C LEU A 213 16.17 25.80 -10.93
N CYS A 214 14.87 25.86 -11.24
CA CYS A 214 14.13 24.79 -11.91
C CYS A 214 14.15 24.95 -13.44
N LEU A 215 14.84 24.05 -14.15
CA LEU A 215 14.93 24.11 -15.61
C LEU A 215 13.57 23.91 -16.31
N ALA A 216 12.68 23.06 -15.77
CA ALA A 216 11.35 22.92 -16.35
C ALA A 216 10.51 24.20 -16.19
N ARG A 217 10.69 24.98 -15.12
CA ARG A 217 10.01 26.27 -14.97
C ARG A 217 10.52 27.26 -16.01
N GLN A 218 11.84 27.40 -16.14
CA GLN A 218 12.46 28.29 -17.13
C GLN A 218 12.02 27.99 -18.57
N LYS A 219 11.72 26.71 -18.87
CA LYS A 219 11.29 26.25 -20.20
C LYS A 219 9.78 26.09 -20.35
N ASN A 220 8.97 26.46 -19.36
CA ASN A 220 7.52 26.26 -19.35
C ASN A 220 7.06 24.78 -19.54
N LEU A 221 7.86 23.81 -19.05
CA LEU A 221 7.61 22.36 -19.19
C LEU A 221 7.06 21.70 -17.91
N THR A 222 6.66 22.47 -16.89
CA THR A 222 6.25 21.90 -15.59
C THR A 222 4.96 21.06 -15.67
N ALA A 223 4.07 21.38 -16.60
CA ALA A 223 2.85 20.62 -16.86
C ALA A 223 3.12 19.28 -17.56
N ASP A 224 4.16 19.21 -18.38
CA ASP A 224 4.49 18.04 -19.21
C ASP A 224 5.44 17.05 -18.52
N ILE A 225 6.10 17.48 -17.45
CA ILE A 225 7.09 16.70 -16.71
C ILE A 225 6.52 16.33 -15.32
N PRO A 226 6.59 15.06 -14.89
CA PRO A 226 7.32 13.96 -15.52
C PRO A 226 6.54 13.32 -16.66
N VAL A 227 7.28 12.92 -17.71
CA VAL A 227 6.73 12.04 -18.73
C VAL A 227 6.58 10.64 -18.13
N MET A 228 5.37 10.09 -18.20
CA MET A 228 5.05 8.74 -17.74
C MET A 228 4.35 7.98 -18.88
N ARG A 229 4.62 6.69 -19.01
CA ARG A 229 3.88 5.82 -19.94
C ARG A 229 2.38 5.89 -19.66
N SER A 230 1.57 5.82 -20.72
CA SER A 230 0.12 5.82 -20.58
C SER A 230 -0.34 4.68 -19.66
N ARG A 231 -1.28 5.00 -18.77
CA ARG A 231 -1.85 4.02 -17.85
C ARG A 231 -2.67 3.03 -18.67
N GLN A 232 -2.37 1.73 -18.55
CA GLN A 232 -3.18 0.69 -19.20
C GLN A 232 -4.64 0.81 -18.75
N THR A 233 -5.56 0.64 -19.70
CA THR A 233 -7.00 0.61 -19.43
C THR A 233 -7.29 -0.57 -18.49
N LEU A 234 -8.04 -0.31 -17.42
CA LEU A 234 -8.44 -1.37 -16.48
C LEU A 234 -9.35 -2.38 -17.19
N GLU A 235 -9.04 -3.66 -17.05
CA GLU A 235 -9.88 -4.75 -17.56
C GLU A 235 -11.17 -4.82 -16.73
N LYS A 236 -12.33 -4.69 -17.37
CA LYS A 236 -13.63 -4.79 -16.69
C LYS A 236 -13.96 -6.27 -16.44
N ILE A 237 -14.14 -6.65 -15.18
CA ILE A 237 -14.50 -8.03 -14.81
C ILE A 237 -15.75 -8.07 -13.94
N ARG A 238 -16.47 -9.20 -14.01
CA ARG A 238 -17.63 -9.49 -13.18
C ARG A 238 -17.31 -10.65 -12.25
N GLU A 239 -17.74 -10.53 -10.99
CA GLU A 239 -17.53 -11.52 -9.95
C GLU A 239 -18.81 -11.72 -9.15
N ALA A 240 -19.02 -12.94 -8.65
CA ALA A 240 -20.00 -13.23 -7.62
C ALA A 240 -19.29 -13.35 -6.26
N LEU A 241 -19.87 -12.74 -5.23
CA LEU A 241 -19.59 -12.99 -3.82
C LEU A 241 -20.81 -13.64 -3.21
N VAL A 242 -20.63 -14.77 -2.52
CA VAL A 242 -21.75 -15.59 -2.05
C VAL A 242 -21.79 -15.59 -0.53
N VAL A 243 -22.84 -15.01 0.04
CA VAL A 243 -23.12 -15.01 1.47
C VAL A 243 -23.89 -16.27 1.80
N ILE A 244 -23.20 -17.25 2.38
CA ILE A 244 -23.80 -18.53 2.77
C ILE A 244 -24.10 -18.49 4.26
N CYS A 245 -25.38 -18.58 4.62
CA CYS A 245 -25.80 -18.62 6.02
C CYS A 245 -26.22 -20.03 6.46
N ARG A 246 -25.87 -20.39 7.70
CA ARG A 246 -26.36 -21.59 8.40
C ARG A 246 -26.39 -21.33 9.90
N LYS A 247 -27.57 -21.42 10.53
CA LYS A 247 -27.77 -21.25 11.98
C LYS A 247 -27.14 -19.94 12.51
N GLN A 248 -27.50 -18.80 11.93
CA GLN A 248 -26.95 -17.46 12.25
C GLN A 248 -25.42 -17.33 12.13
N ARG A 249 -24.79 -18.18 11.30
CA ARG A 249 -23.36 -18.11 11.02
C ARG A 249 -23.12 -18.04 9.53
N PHE A 250 -22.13 -17.26 9.15
CA PHE A 250 -21.72 -17.05 7.77
C PHE A 250 -20.44 -17.84 7.47
N LEU A 251 -20.41 -18.48 6.31
CA LEU A 251 -19.20 -19.13 5.82
C LEU A 251 -18.24 -18.10 5.25
N ILE A 252 -17.03 -18.07 5.79
CA ILE A 252 -15.91 -17.34 5.22
C ILE A 252 -14.73 -18.29 4.97
N ARG A 253 -13.85 -17.87 4.08
CA ARG A 253 -12.71 -18.64 3.62
C ARG A 253 -11.46 -17.77 3.56
N GLN A 254 -10.29 -18.36 3.83
CA GLN A 254 -9.03 -17.63 3.71
C GLN A 254 -8.56 -17.62 2.25
N CYS A 255 -8.39 -16.43 1.68
CA CYS A 255 -7.92 -16.24 0.32
C CYS A 255 -6.57 -16.94 0.10
N GLY A 256 -6.49 -17.75 -0.95
CA GLY A 256 -5.32 -18.57 -1.27
C GLY A 256 -4.09 -17.75 -1.70
N PRO A 257 -2.90 -18.36 -1.77
CA PRO A 257 -1.64 -17.65 -2.03
C PRO A 257 -1.63 -16.88 -3.37
N ASN A 258 -2.28 -17.42 -4.40
CA ASN A 258 -2.38 -16.84 -5.75
C ASN A 258 -3.66 -16.03 -5.98
N GLU A 259 -4.50 -15.87 -4.95
CA GLU A 259 -5.74 -15.10 -5.04
C GLU A 259 -5.49 -13.62 -4.66
N ARG A 260 -6.34 -12.73 -5.17
CA ARG A 260 -6.42 -11.37 -4.62
C ARG A 260 -6.76 -11.46 -3.14
N TRP A 261 -6.16 -10.58 -2.34
CA TRP A 261 -6.32 -10.56 -0.88
C TRP A 261 -5.79 -11.82 -0.17
N SER A 262 -4.92 -12.61 -0.82
CA SER A 262 -4.15 -13.71 -0.22
C SER A 262 -3.84 -13.49 1.27
N GLY A 263 -4.16 -14.48 2.11
CA GLY A 263 -3.99 -14.45 3.57
C GLY A 263 -5.14 -13.81 4.36
N LEU A 264 -5.94 -12.93 3.75
CA LEU A 264 -7.16 -12.39 4.37
C LEU A 264 -8.31 -13.39 4.29
N TRP A 265 -9.35 -13.13 5.06
CA TRP A 265 -10.61 -13.84 4.95
C TRP A 265 -11.57 -13.10 4.01
N ASP A 266 -12.40 -13.84 3.29
CA ASP A 266 -13.52 -13.28 2.53
C ASP A 266 -14.66 -14.29 2.43
N PHE A 267 -15.81 -13.84 1.99
CA PHE A 267 -16.89 -14.72 1.56
C PHE A 267 -16.47 -15.45 0.26
N PRO A 268 -16.99 -16.65 -0.01
CA PRO A 268 -16.73 -17.36 -1.26
C PRO A 268 -16.98 -16.47 -2.48
N ARG A 269 -15.97 -16.36 -3.34
CA ARG A 269 -15.96 -15.45 -4.48
C ARG A 269 -15.42 -16.13 -5.72
N MET A 270 -16.09 -15.94 -6.85
CA MET A 270 -15.69 -16.47 -8.14
C MET A 270 -15.89 -15.46 -9.27
N ARG A 271 -15.10 -15.58 -10.34
CA ARG A 271 -15.33 -14.82 -11.58
C ARG A 271 -16.58 -15.35 -12.28
N LEU A 272 -17.41 -14.45 -12.78
CA LEU A 272 -18.56 -14.81 -13.62
C LEU A 272 -18.15 -14.76 -15.08
N ASP A 273 -18.55 -15.78 -15.85
CA ASP A 273 -18.40 -15.81 -17.30
C ASP A 273 -19.36 -14.80 -17.93
N GLN A 274 -18.80 -13.76 -18.55
CA GLN A 274 -19.57 -12.71 -19.21
C GLN A 274 -20.30 -13.22 -20.46
N LYS A 275 -19.84 -14.33 -21.06
CA LYS A 275 -20.46 -14.91 -22.26
C LYS A 275 -21.73 -15.71 -21.93
N LYS A 276 -21.95 -16.08 -20.67
CA LYS A 276 -23.10 -16.90 -20.22
C LYS A 276 -23.87 -16.23 -19.08
N PRO A 277 -24.46 -15.04 -19.29
CA PRO A 277 -25.10 -14.26 -18.23
C PRO A 277 -26.37 -14.89 -17.64
N SER A 278 -27.06 -15.78 -18.35
CA SER A 278 -28.24 -16.50 -17.86
C SER A 278 -27.91 -17.65 -16.90
N ALA A 279 -26.64 -18.09 -16.85
CA ALA A 279 -26.22 -19.26 -16.07
C ALA A 279 -25.58 -18.91 -14.71
N VAL A 280 -25.86 -17.73 -14.14
CA VAL A 280 -25.21 -17.25 -12.91
C VAL A 280 -25.45 -18.20 -11.72
N ALA A 281 -26.67 -18.72 -11.56
CA ALA A 281 -26.98 -19.64 -10.47
C ALA A 281 -26.12 -20.93 -10.55
N ALA A 282 -26.00 -21.53 -11.72
CA ALA A 282 -25.15 -22.71 -11.93
C ALA A 282 -23.67 -22.41 -11.64
N GLN A 283 -23.17 -21.26 -12.12
CA GLN A 283 -21.80 -20.81 -11.85
C GLN A 283 -21.54 -20.61 -10.34
N ILE A 284 -22.52 -20.10 -9.59
CA ILE A 284 -22.44 -19.97 -8.13
C ILE A 284 -22.34 -21.35 -7.47
N VAL A 285 -23.19 -22.30 -7.87
CA VAL A 285 -23.19 -23.65 -7.30
C VAL A 285 -21.83 -24.31 -7.50
N ASP A 286 -21.31 -24.29 -8.73
CA ASP A 286 -20.04 -24.93 -9.06
C ASP A 286 -18.86 -24.21 -8.40
N GLY A 287 -18.81 -22.87 -8.47
CA GLY A 287 -17.71 -22.12 -7.87
C GLY A 287 -17.68 -22.21 -6.34
N VAL A 288 -18.83 -22.23 -5.65
CA VAL A 288 -18.87 -22.49 -4.21
C VAL A 288 -18.42 -23.91 -3.89
N ARG A 289 -18.84 -24.90 -4.68
CA ARG A 289 -18.41 -26.29 -4.51
C ARG A 289 -16.91 -26.44 -4.66
N ASP A 290 -16.31 -25.78 -5.64
CA ASP A 290 -14.86 -25.81 -5.89
C ASP A 290 -14.09 -25.13 -4.76
N LEU A 291 -14.54 -23.96 -4.33
CA LEU A 291 -13.86 -23.17 -3.30
C LEU A 291 -14.02 -23.72 -1.88
N THR A 292 -15.12 -24.40 -1.58
CA THR A 292 -15.52 -24.72 -0.20
C THR A 292 -15.87 -26.19 0.03
N GLY A 293 -16.29 -26.89 -1.02
CA GLY A 293 -16.84 -28.24 -0.92
C GLY A 293 -18.31 -28.33 -0.57
N TYR A 294 -18.97 -27.21 -0.28
CA TYR A 294 -20.41 -27.18 -0.01
C TYR A 294 -21.18 -27.08 -1.31
N THR A 295 -22.30 -27.81 -1.38
CA THR A 295 -23.33 -27.55 -2.38
C THR A 295 -24.33 -26.58 -1.78
N VAL A 296 -24.63 -25.51 -2.51
CA VAL A 296 -25.54 -24.45 -2.08
C VAL A 296 -26.73 -24.32 -3.01
N ALA A 297 -27.83 -23.78 -2.51
CA ALA A 297 -28.92 -23.24 -3.31
C ALA A 297 -28.73 -21.71 -3.38
N PRO A 298 -28.40 -21.14 -4.56
CA PRO A 298 -28.29 -19.70 -4.73
C PRO A 298 -29.65 -19.02 -4.52
N GLY A 299 -29.67 -17.94 -3.76
CA GLY A 299 -30.83 -17.08 -3.55
C GLY A 299 -30.69 -15.75 -4.29
N ASN A 300 -31.41 -14.74 -3.79
CA ASN A 300 -31.47 -13.42 -4.41
C ASN A 300 -30.13 -12.67 -4.32
N ARG A 301 -29.92 -11.76 -5.29
CA ARG A 301 -28.84 -10.78 -5.24
C ARG A 301 -29.13 -9.74 -4.16
N ILE A 302 -28.28 -9.67 -3.15
CA ILE A 302 -28.41 -8.75 -2.01
C ILE A 302 -27.81 -7.36 -2.31
N LYS A 303 -26.75 -7.29 -3.12
CA LYS A 303 -26.03 -6.03 -3.37
C LYS A 303 -25.15 -6.12 -4.61
N THR A 304 -24.87 -4.97 -5.24
CA THR A 304 -23.78 -4.84 -6.21
C THR A 304 -22.78 -3.80 -5.72
N LEU A 305 -21.50 -4.14 -5.79
CA LEU A 305 -20.39 -3.24 -5.45
C LEU A 305 -19.51 -3.03 -6.68
N THR A 306 -19.00 -1.82 -6.86
CA THR A 306 -17.92 -1.53 -7.81
C THR A 306 -16.62 -1.30 -7.05
N HIS A 307 -15.53 -1.90 -7.54
CA HIS A 307 -14.22 -1.78 -6.91
C HIS A 307 -13.09 -1.84 -7.94
N GLY A 308 -12.22 -0.82 -7.95
CA GLY A 308 -11.00 -0.80 -8.74
C GLY A 308 -9.82 -1.40 -7.97
N VAL A 309 -9.10 -2.30 -8.62
CA VAL A 309 -7.75 -2.76 -8.24
C VAL A 309 -6.79 -2.47 -9.40
N THR A 310 -5.48 -2.58 -9.17
CA THR A 310 -4.41 -2.12 -10.11
C THR A 310 -4.66 -2.43 -11.58
N ARG A 311 -5.16 -3.64 -11.90
CA ARG A 311 -5.44 -4.10 -13.27
C ARG A 311 -6.93 -4.16 -13.62
N TYR A 312 -7.82 -4.24 -12.63
CA TYR A 312 -9.22 -4.60 -12.85
C TYR A 312 -10.19 -3.56 -12.32
N HIS A 313 -11.26 -3.33 -13.09
CA HIS A 313 -12.47 -2.69 -12.60
C HIS A 313 -13.52 -3.78 -12.35
N ILE A 314 -13.75 -4.10 -11.07
CA ILE A 314 -14.57 -5.23 -10.65
C ILE A 314 -16.01 -4.76 -10.39
N THR A 315 -16.96 -5.37 -11.09
CA THR A 315 -18.37 -5.38 -10.70
C THR A 315 -18.63 -6.64 -9.89
N LEU A 316 -18.83 -6.48 -8.58
CA LEU A 316 -19.02 -7.56 -7.63
C LEU A 316 -20.50 -7.68 -7.28
N GLU A 317 -21.12 -8.77 -7.71
CA GLU A 317 -22.51 -9.10 -7.45
C GLU A 317 -22.58 -10.02 -6.23
N CYS A 318 -23.29 -9.59 -5.20
CA CYS A 318 -23.36 -10.30 -3.94
C CYS A 318 -24.69 -11.05 -3.86
N TYR A 319 -24.64 -12.37 -3.65
CA TYR A 319 -25.79 -13.25 -3.62
C TYR A 319 -25.92 -13.90 -2.25
N ALA A 320 -27.15 -14.03 -1.74
CA ALA A 320 -27.42 -14.92 -0.62
C ALA A 320 -27.44 -16.38 -1.12
N ALA A 321 -27.13 -17.34 -0.25
CA ALA A 321 -27.28 -18.75 -0.54
C ALA A 321 -27.47 -19.57 0.74
N THR A 322 -28.18 -20.69 0.64
CA THR A 322 -28.35 -21.66 1.74
C THR A 322 -27.62 -22.96 1.41
N ILE A 323 -27.29 -23.76 2.42
CA ILE A 323 -26.67 -25.07 2.21
C ILE A 323 -27.71 -26.07 1.71
N ALA A 324 -27.47 -26.61 0.52
CA ALA A 324 -28.27 -27.69 -0.07
C ALA A 324 -27.79 -29.09 0.39
N SER A 325 -26.50 -29.26 0.68
CA SER A 325 -25.96 -30.49 1.27
C SER A 325 -24.85 -30.22 2.28
N SER A 326 -24.97 -30.82 3.47
CA SER A 326 -24.01 -30.67 4.56
C SER A 326 -22.77 -31.55 4.42
N ARG A 327 -22.74 -32.48 3.46
CA ARG A 327 -21.63 -33.42 3.29
C ARG A 327 -20.51 -32.76 2.50
N ARG A 328 -19.48 -32.28 3.21
CA ARG A 328 -18.26 -31.73 2.61
C ARG A 328 -17.44 -32.88 2.01
N LYS A 329 -17.16 -32.85 0.69
CA LYS A 329 -16.15 -33.77 0.10
C LYS A 329 -14.76 -33.41 0.64
N GLN A 330 -13.97 -34.38 1.10
CA GLN A 330 -12.57 -34.14 1.53
C GLN A 330 -11.69 -33.79 0.32
N GLY A 331 -10.73 -32.88 0.51
CA GLY A 331 -9.74 -32.46 -0.49
C GLY A 331 -8.84 -31.36 0.07
N ASP A 332 -7.68 -31.17 -0.56
CA ASP A 332 -6.69 -30.15 -0.19
C ASP A 332 -7.26 -28.76 -0.44
N ARG A 333 -7.73 -28.09 0.62
CA ARG A 333 -8.55 -26.88 0.51
C ARG A 333 -8.13 -25.85 1.53
N THR A 334 -8.14 -24.61 1.06
CA THR A 334 -7.89 -23.41 1.86
C THR A 334 -8.79 -23.35 3.10
N PRO A 335 -8.34 -22.78 4.24
CA PRO A 335 -9.11 -22.76 5.48
C PRO A 335 -10.48 -22.09 5.35
N HIS A 336 -11.48 -22.64 6.04
CA HIS A 336 -12.86 -22.12 6.13
C HIS A 336 -13.29 -22.02 7.59
N ARG A 337 -14.18 -21.08 7.92
CA ARG A 337 -14.84 -21.03 9.22
C ARG A 337 -16.24 -20.43 9.14
N TRP A 338 -17.07 -20.83 10.09
CA TRP A 338 -18.41 -20.29 10.31
C TRP A 338 -18.34 -19.22 11.40
N VAL A 339 -18.77 -18.00 11.09
CA VAL A 339 -18.61 -16.83 11.98
C VAL A 339 -19.95 -16.12 12.14
N ARG A 340 -20.29 -15.69 13.35
CA ARG A 340 -21.50 -14.87 13.58
C ARG A 340 -21.29 -13.47 13.00
N ALA A 341 -22.38 -12.78 12.65
CA ALA A 341 -22.27 -11.41 12.10
C ALA A 341 -21.46 -10.46 12.99
N GLY A 342 -21.70 -10.49 14.31
CA GLY A 342 -20.98 -9.64 15.28
C GLY A 342 -19.47 -9.91 15.33
N ASP A 343 -19.08 -11.19 15.18
CA ASP A 343 -17.69 -11.63 15.27
C ASP A 343 -16.89 -11.33 13.99
N LEU A 344 -17.57 -11.05 12.87
CA LEU A 344 -16.89 -10.68 11.62
C LEU A 344 -16.03 -9.43 11.78
N SER A 345 -16.37 -8.54 12.72
CA SER A 345 -15.59 -7.33 13.07
C SER A 345 -14.14 -7.64 13.46
N GLY A 346 -13.89 -8.77 14.14
CA GLY A 346 -12.55 -9.22 14.57
C GLY A 346 -11.78 -10.03 13.52
N VAL A 347 -12.34 -10.24 12.34
CA VAL A 347 -11.72 -11.03 11.26
C VAL A 347 -11.04 -10.10 10.25
N PRO A 348 -9.77 -10.30 9.85
CA PRO A 348 -9.15 -9.48 8.82
C PRO A 348 -9.75 -9.79 7.44
N LEU A 349 -10.76 -9.00 7.05
CA LEU A 349 -11.53 -9.22 5.82
C LEU A 349 -10.92 -8.45 4.64
N SER A 350 -11.18 -8.93 3.42
CA SER A 350 -11.01 -8.10 2.23
C SER A 350 -11.85 -6.82 2.34
N VAL A 351 -11.42 -5.72 1.71
CA VAL A 351 -12.15 -4.43 1.76
C VAL A 351 -13.61 -4.56 1.33
N THR A 352 -13.88 -5.43 0.36
CA THR A 352 -15.26 -5.68 -0.12
C THR A 352 -16.00 -6.66 0.77
N GLY A 353 -15.33 -7.69 1.30
CA GLY A 353 -15.88 -8.56 2.35
C GLY A 353 -16.31 -7.78 3.59
N ARG A 354 -15.50 -6.81 4.04
CA ARG A 354 -15.84 -5.90 5.15
C ARG A 354 -17.10 -5.07 4.88
N LYS A 355 -17.28 -4.57 3.65
CA LYS A 355 -18.50 -3.85 3.24
C LYS A 355 -19.73 -4.75 3.33
N ILE A 356 -19.60 -6.02 2.97
CA ILE A 356 -20.68 -7.00 3.10
C ILE A 356 -20.94 -7.36 4.55
N ALA A 357 -19.91 -7.61 5.36
CA ALA A 357 -20.06 -7.87 6.79
C ALA A 357 -20.83 -6.74 7.51
N ARG A 358 -20.50 -5.47 7.23
CA ARG A 358 -21.25 -4.32 7.76
C ARG A 358 -22.70 -4.26 7.25
N HIS A 359 -22.92 -4.65 6.00
CA HIS A 359 -24.27 -4.70 5.44
C HIS A 359 -25.12 -5.77 6.13
N LEU A 360 -24.57 -6.96 6.38
CA LEU A 360 -25.24 -8.05 7.11
C LEU A 360 -25.55 -7.63 8.56
N ALA A 361 -24.58 -7.02 9.25
CA ALA A 361 -24.80 -6.52 10.61
C ALA A 361 -25.91 -5.46 10.71
N ALA A 362 -26.13 -4.69 9.64
CA ALA A 362 -27.23 -3.70 9.57
C ALA A 362 -28.59 -4.32 9.15
N HIS A 363 -28.62 -5.57 8.68
CA HIS A 363 -29.83 -6.23 8.15
C HIS A 363 -29.94 -7.67 8.72
N PRO A 364 -30.26 -7.83 10.02
CA PRO A 364 -30.27 -9.15 10.69
C PRO A 364 -31.31 -10.13 10.10
N GLY A 365 -32.30 -9.66 9.34
CA GLY A 365 -33.25 -10.51 8.61
C GLY A 365 -32.64 -11.34 7.45
N LEU A 366 -31.35 -11.17 7.15
CA LEU A 366 -30.60 -12.01 6.21
C LEU A 366 -29.89 -13.20 6.90
N GLU A 367 -30.02 -13.32 8.23
CA GLU A 367 -29.45 -14.44 8.98
C GLU A 367 -30.37 -15.67 9.01
N THR A 368 -31.68 -15.45 8.89
CA THR A 368 -32.73 -16.50 8.75
C THR A 368 -32.75 -17.12 7.37
#